data_AF-A0A7X7MIV7-F1
#
_entry.id   AF-A0A7X7MIV7-F1
#
_cell.length_a   1.000
_cell.length_b   1.000
_cell.length_c   1.000
_cell.angle_alpha   90.00
_cell.angle_beta   90.00
_cell.angle_gamma   90.00
#
_symmetry.space_group_name_H-M   'P 1'
#
loop_
_entity.id
_entity.type
_entity.pdbx_description
1 polymer ?
#
loop_
_entity_poly.entity_id
_entity_poly.type
_entity_poly.pdbx_seq_one_letter_code
_entity_poly.pdbx_strand_id
1 'polypeptide(L)'
;EIRNWLEAGFPVIVRRPGTTAEGIHCGIPLPISGGLRRIPFRVRQEAVQKRLALPRLQECLAELPQARAVSEKLLAINPEVFGSLAWQHLTGLEYLHAGSDLDLLIRVRNPGELQALLRALPGIAAPFCDLEIMLWHNRSFSWREWMTATSAILVKSDQQVFLLPKCLLTGDLPDSAAIAAAAGDALREELEAYPKPGLVSFLDNGSHEDMTATHFNNAIAVLPEFFRQLAEAGAGWADFAALQQTGWAAEQKMLQATGGINTHRGAIFALGLLCAAAGRKFATGSPLRLGEIIRDCWGGAILQSRNPGSHGDQVLRQFGVRGAAGEAAAGFPAVYRLALPALCSLPERNAARMQAFFALLGTVNDTTLLHRGGTEGRDFAARAAADFLRSGGAGRSGWAAQAAAIHQTFINHRWSCGGIADLLAAAIFIQAMEGKWQV
;
A
#
# COMPACT_ATOMS: atom_id res chain seq x y z
N GLU A 1 13.47 -14.73 40.70
CA GLU A 1 12.63 -13.60 40.25
C GLU A 1 11.38 -14.09 39.53
N ILE A 2 11.46 -14.67 38.32
CA ILE A 2 10.27 -15.15 37.59
C ILE A 2 9.45 -16.18 38.39
N ARG A 3 10.10 -17.17 39.01
CA ARG A 3 9.40 -18.18 39.84
C ARG A 3 8.60 -17.54 40.97
N ASN A 4 9.27 -16.75 41.81
CA ASN A 4 8.64 -16.07 42.95
C ASN A 4 7.48 -15.15 42.50
N TRP A 5 7.63 -14.48 41.36
CA TRP A 5 6.57 -13.65 40.77
C TRP A 5 5.32 -14.47 40.44
N LEU A 6 5.51 -15.60 39.76
CA LEU A 6 4.42 -16.51 39.39
C LEU A 6 3.80 -17.19 40.62
N GLU A 7 4.60 -17.57 41.62
CA GLU A 7 4.14 -18.14 42.89
C GLU A 7 3.31 -17.15 43.71
N ALA A 8 3.61 -15.84 43.61
CA ALA A 8 2.79 -14.78 44.21
C ALA A 8 1.45 -14.55 43.48
N GLY A 9 1.19 -15.27 42.39
CA GLY A 9 -0.03 -15.13 41.59
C GLY A 9 -0.08 -13.85 40.75
N PHE A 10 1.05 -13.14 40.61
CA PHE A 10 1.08 -11.89 39.86
C PHE A 10 1.00 -12.12 38.35
N PRO A 11 0.30 -11.25 37.60
CA PRO A 11 0.15 -11.41 36.17
C PRO A 11 1.45 -11.11 35.42
N VAL A 12 1.49 -11.52 34.16
CA VAL A 12 2.60 -11.26 33.25
C VAL A 12 2.06 -10.58 32.00
N ILE A 13 2.82 -9.65 31.41
CA ILE A 13 2.35 -8.96 30.20
C ILE A 13 2.87 -9.68 28.95
N VAL A 14 1.98 -9.89 28.00
CA VAL A 14 2.37 -10.37 26.67
C VAL A 14 3.09 -9.22 25.96
N ARG A 15 4.26 -9.53 25.39
CA ARG A 15 5.05 -8.60 24.57
C ARG A 15 5.09 -9.09 23.14
N ARG A 16 5.41 -8.18 22.23
CA ARG A 16 5.64 -8.53 20.82
C ARG A 16 6.72 -9.62 20.69
N PRO A 17 6.54 -10.58 19.75
CA PRO A 17 7.50 -11.65 19.54
C PRO A 17 8.89 -11.10 19.19
N GLY A 18 9.94 -11.78 19.65
CA GLY A 18 11.31 -11.55 19.19
C GLY A 18 11.58 -12.20 17.83
N THR A 19 12.83 -12.58 17.57
CA THR A 19 13.28 -13.23 16.32
C THR A 19 12.77 -14.66 16.10
N THR A 20 11.91 -15.19 16.98
CA THR A 20 11.43 -16.59 16.93
C THR A 20 9.92 -16.67 17.08
N ALA A 21 9.27 -17.48 16.25
CA ALA A 21 7.82 -17.60 16.16
C ALA A 21 7.18 -18.52 17.23
N GLU A 22 7.97 -19.26 18.00
CA GLU A 22 7.44 -20.27 18.92
C GLU A 22 7.21 -19.74 20.35
N GLY A 23 6.02 -20.03 20.92
CA GLY A 23 5.66 -19.70 22.30
C GLY A 23 5.22 -18.24 22.52
N ILE A 24 4.66 -17.97 23.69
CA ILE A 24 4.19 -16.63 24.06
C ILE A 24 5.35 -15.88 24.72
N HIS A 25 5.72 -14.74 24.13
CA HIS A 25 6.75 -13.87 24.66
C HIS A 25 6.13 -12.99 25.76
N CYS A 26 6.67 -13.07 26.96
CA CYS A 26 6.18 -12.37 28.15
C CYS A 26 7.25 -11.43 28.73
N GLY A 27 6.80 -10.49 29.54
CA GLY A 27 7.64 -9.63 30.35
C GLY A 27 7.10 -9.48 31.77
N ILE A 28 8.02 -9.33 32.72
CA ILE A 28 7.74 -8.86 34.08
C ILE A 28 8.51 -7.56 34.29
N PRO A 29 7.85 -6.43 34.57
CA PRO A 29 8.51 -5.24 35.09
C PRO A 29 8.60 -5.33 36.61
N LEU A 30 9.80 -5.21 37.17
CA LEU A 30 10.01 -5.17 38.60
C LEU A 30 9.61 -3.79 39.18
N PRO A 31 9.13 -3.75 40.44
CA PRO A 31 8.77 -2.50 41.13
C PRO A 31 10.01 -1.62 41.38
N ILE A 32 9.81 -0.43 41.95
CA ILE A 32 10.90 0.51 42.30
C ILE A 32 11.97 -0.18 43.15
N SER A 33 11.56 -0.97 44.14
CA SER A 33 12.47 -1.76 45.01
C SER A 33 13.29 -2.80 44.24
N GLY A 34 12.82 -3.27 43.09
CA GLY A 34 13.52 -4.19 42.20
C GLY A 34 14.41 -3.51 41.15
N GLY A 35 14.54 -2.19 41.21
CA GLY A 35 15.36 -1.38 40.30
C GLY A 35 14.75 -1.16 38.92
N LEU A 36 13.42 -1.27 38.79
CA LEU A 36 12.67 -1.04 37.54
C LEU A 36 13.14 -1.91 36.34
N ARG A 37 13.80 -3.04 36.61
CA ARG A 37 14.26 -3.97 35.58
C ARG A 37 13.08 -4.65 34.88
N ARG A 38 13.22 -4.90 33.58
CA ARG A 38 12.24 -5.65 32.78
C ARG A 38 12.83 -7.00 32.42
N ILE A 39 12.20 -8.08 32.88
CA ILE A 39 12.67 -9.45 32.68
C ILE A 39 11.85 -10.10 31.55
N PRO A 40 12.43 -10.36 30.36
CA PRO A 40 11.75 -11.07 29.30
C PRO A 40 11.87 -12.58 29.48
N PHE A 41 10.82 -13.33 29.14
CA PHE A 41 10.84 -14.79 29.13
C PHE A 41 9.77 -15.32 28.18
N ARG A 42 9.79 -16.63 27.92
CA ARG A 42 8.82 -17.32 27.07
C ARG A 42 8.04 -18.34 27.88
N VAL A 43 6.76 -18.47 27.56
CA VAL A 43 5.90 -19.53 28.10
C VAL A 43 5.24 -20.29 26.96
N ARG A 44 4.98 -21.58 27.19
CA ARG A 44 4.17 -22.39 26.28
C ARG A 44 2.70 -21.97 26.40
N GLN A 45 1.94 -22.09 25.33
CA GLN A 45 0.54 -21.69 25.32
C GLN A 45 -0.27 -22.51 26.34
N GLU A 46 0.05 -23.79 26.49
CA GLU A 46 -0.58 -24.69 27.48
C GLU A 46 -0.33 -24.26 28.94
N ALA A 47 0.70 -23.46 29.22
CA ALA A 47 1.01 -23.00 30.57
C ALA A 47 0.17 -21.78 30.99
N VAL A 48 -0.61 -21.18 30.08
CA VAL A 48 -1.44 -20.01 30.36
C VAL A 48 -2.73 -20.45 31.06
N GLN A 49 -2.84 -20.15 32.35
CA GLN A 49 -4.03 -20.49 33.15
C GLN A 49 -5.20 -19.55 32.89
N LYS A 50 -4.93 -18.24 32.72
CA LYS A 50 -5.95 -17.21 32.55
C LYS A 50 -5.41 -16.05 31.73
N ARG A 51 -6.29 -15.41 30.95
CA ARG A 51 -6.05 -14.11 30.31
C ARG A 51 -6.85 -13.05 31.07
N LEU A 52 -6.19 -11.98 31.47
CA LEU A 52 -6.81 -10.87 32.16
C LEU A 52 -7.01 -9.70 31.19
N ALA A 53 -8.11 -8.98 31.35
CA ALA A 53 -8.25 -7.66 30.76
C ALA A 53 -7.36 -6.67 31.52
N LEU A 54 -6.97 -5.58 30.85
CA LEU A 54 -6.34 -4.45 31.54
C LEU A 54 -7.35 -3.80 32.49
N PRO A 55 -6.91 -3.34 33.68
CA PRO A 55 -7.78 -2.61 34.58
C PRO A 55 -8.23 -1.30 33.94
N ARG A 56 -9.40 -0.81 34.34
CA ARG A 56 -9.97 0.45 33.89
C ARG A 56 -9.48 1.60 34.76
N LEU A 57 -9.41 2.80 34.20
CA LEU A 57 -8.93 3.98 34.91
C LEU A 57 -9.71 4.25 36.20
N GLN A 58 -11.03 4.06 36.18
CA GLN A 58 -11.87 4.19 37.36
C GLN A 58 -11.53 3.20 38.49
N GLU A 59 -11.04 2.00 38.16
CA GLU A 59 -10.63 0.98 39.14
C GLU A 59 -9.29 1.33 39.80
N CYS A 60 -8.47 2.14 39.15
CA CYS A 60 -7.12 2.48 39.58
C CYS A 60 -7.03 3.85 40.28
N LEU A 61 -8.14 4.55 40.53
CA LEU A 61 -8.12 5.94 41.02
C LEU A 61 -7.50 6.10 42.40
N ALA A 62 -7.67 5.10 43.27
CA ALA A 62 -7.08 5.11 44.62
C ALA A 62 -5.54 5.16 44.57
N GLU A 63 -4.95 4.65 43.49
CA GLU A 63 -3.50 4.48 43.35
C GLU A 63 -2.85 5.67 42.65
N LEU A 64 -3.64 6.61 42.14
CA LEU A 64 -3.12 7.81 41.51
C LEU A 64 -2.47 8.74 42.54
N PRO A 65 -1.28 9.30 42.24
CA PRO A 65 -0.71 10.35 43.07
C PRO A 65 -1.68 11.53 43.19
N GLN A 66 -1.86 12.08 44.39
CA GLN A 66 -2.80 13.19 44.65
C GLN A 66 -2.62 14.41 43.71
N ALA A 67 -1.41 14.63 43.20
CA ALA A 67 -1.10 15.70 42.26
C ALA A 67 -1.59 15.47 40.82
N ARG A 68 -2.18 14.30 40.50
CA ARG A 68 -2.63 13.90 39.15
C ARG A 68 -4.15 13.85 39.08
N ALA A 69 -4.79 15.03 39.07
CA ALA A 69 -6.23 15.12 38.83
C ALA A 69 -6.58 14.67 37.40
N VAL A 70 -7.49 13.70 37.28
CA VAL A 70 -8.01 13.20 36.00
C VAL A 70 -9.28 13.97 35.66
N SER A 71 -9.43 14.40 34.40
CA SER A 71 -10.63 15.13 33.99
C SER A 71 -11.89 14.24 33.99
N GLU A 72 -13.05 14.81 34.30
CA GLU A 72 -14.33 14.08 34.22
C GLU A 72 -14.58 13.47 32.83
N LYS A 73 -14.12 14.14 31.77
CA LYS A 73 -14.22 13.64 30.40
C LYS A 73 -13.37 12.38 30.18
N LEU A 74 -12.17 12.33 30.74
CA LEU A 74 -11.31 11.15 30.66
C LEU A 74 -11.88 10.00 31.50
N LEU A 75 -12.46 10.32 32.67
CA LEU A 75 -13.18 9.35 33.50
C LEU A 75 -14.41 8.79 32.79
N ALA A 76 -15.13 9.60 32.00
CA ALA A 76 -16.28 9.18 31.22
C ALA A 76 -15.89 8.22 30.07
N ILE A 77 -14.73 8.42 29.44
CA ILE A 77 -14.16 7.47 28.47
C ILE A 77 -13.77 6.14 29.15
N ASN A 78 -13.29 6.24 30.40
CA ASN A 78 -12.80 5.12 31.21
C ASN A 78 -11.83 4.18 30.45
N PRO A 79 -10.67 4.72 30.00
CA PRO A 79 -9.68 3.96 29.26
C PRO A 79 -9.15 2.77 30.07
N GLU A 80 -8.59 1.80 29.35
CA GLU A 80 -7.77 0.75 29.96
C GLU A 80 -6.43 1.35 30.41
N VAL A 81 -5.89 0.86 31.52
CA VAL A 81 -4.62 1.30 32.08
C VAL A 81 -3.58 0.21 31.85
N PHE A 82 -2.39 0.61 31.40
CA PHE A 82 -1.22 -0.27 31.38
C PHE A 82 -0.05 0.41 32.10
N GLY A 83 1.16 -0.14 31.99
CA GLY A 83 2.35 0.46 32.59
C GLY A 83 2.30 0.51 34.12
N SER A 84 2.98 1.48 34.71
CA SER A 84 3.25 1.53 36.16
C SER A 84 1.99 1.56 37.03
N LEU A 85 0.96 2.32 36.65
CA LEU A 85 -0.29 2.38 37.42
C LEU A 85 -1.00 1.02 37.43
N ALA A 86 -1.08 0.34 36.27
CA ALA A 86 -1.69 -0.98 36.20
C ALA A 86 -0.91 -2.00 37.06
N TRP A 87 0.42 -1.96 37.04
CA TRP A 87 1.23 -2.86 37.86
C TRP A 87 1.06 -2.62 39.35
N GLN A 88 1.01 -1.36 39.78
CA GLN A 88 0.74 -1.03 41.18
C GLN A 88 -0.62 -1.53 41.63
N HIS A 89 -1.66 -1.30 40.82
CA HIS A 89 -3.01 -1.79 41.11
C HIS A 89 -3.08 -3.33 41.17
N LEU A 90 -2.46 -4.02 40.21
CA LEU A 90 -2.54 -5.48 40.10
C LEU A 90 -1.68 -6.24 41.12
N THR A 91 -0.63 -5.62 41.65
CA THR A 91 0.34 -6.29 42.55
C THR A 91 0.34 -5.73 43.97
N GLY A 92 -0.17 -4.52 44.18
CA GLY A 92 -0.04 -3.77 45.44
C GLY A 92 1.38 -3.27 45.72
N LEU A 93 2.32 -3.44 44.79
CA LEU A 93 3.71 -3.01 44.95
C LEU A 93 3.90 -1.59 44.40
N GLU A 94 4.92 -0.88 44.89
CA GLU A 94 5.20 0.50 44.49
C GLU A 94 5.86 0.57 43.09
N TYR A 95 5.15 1.15 42.13
CA TYR A 95 5.63 1.41 40.77
C TYR A 95 5.62 2.89 40.39
N LEU A 96 4.74 3.68 41.02
CA LEU A 96 4.57 5.09 40.71
C LEU A 96 5.52 5.97 41.52
N HIS A 97 6.03 7.02 40.88
CA HIS A 97 6.72 8.13 41.54
C HIS A 97 6.12 9.46 41.03
N ALA A 98 6.51 10.58 41.65
CA ALA A 98 5.93 11.90 41.33
C ALA A 98 6.02 12.32 39.84
N GLY A 99 6.99 11.77 39.12
CA GLY A 99 7.23 12.04 37.69
C GLY A 99 6.60 11.03 36.73
N SER A 100 5.94 9.98 37.23
CA SER A 100 5.36 8.95 36.36
C SER A 100 4.29 9.53 35.44
N ASP A 101 4.30 9.06 34.20
CA ASP A 101 3.23 9.23 33.24
C ASP A 101 2.10 8.21 33.51
N LEU A 102 0.98 8.48 32.84
CA LEU A 102 -0.21 7.65 32.90
C LEU A 102 -0.41 6.99 31.53
N ASP A 103 -0.02 5.71 31.45
CA ASP A 103 -0.16 4.86 30.27
C ASP A 103 -1.61 4.38 30.10
N LEU A 104 -2.29 4.91 29.09
CA LEU A 104 -3.70 4.68 28.84
C LEU A 104 -3.96 4.13 27.45
N LEU A 105 -4.87 3.16 27.35
CA LEU A 105 -5.29 2.52 26.11
C LEU A 105 -6.77 2.77 25.87
N ILE A 106 -7.11 3.37 24.73
CA ILE A 106 -8.50 3.55 24.28
C ILE A 106 -8.74 2.63 23.09
N ARG A 107 -9.74 1.76 23.19
CA ARG A 107 -10.16 0.87 22.09
C ARG A 107 -11.30 1.50 21.31
N VAL A 108 -11.14 1.60 20.00
CA VAL A 108 -12.19 2.02 19.07
C VAL A 108 -12.61 0.84 18.19
N ARG A 109 -13.91 0.69 17.96
CA ARG A 109 -14.49 -0.48 17.28
C ARG A 109 -14.69 -0.28 15.79
N ASN A 110 -14.67 0.96 15.32
CA ASN A 110 -14.91 1.32 13.92
C ASN A 110 -14.34 2.72 13.62
N PRO A 111 -14.24 3.11 12.33
CA PRO A 111 -13.77 4.43 11.93
C PRO A 111 -14.57 5.60 12.52
N GLY A 112 -15.89 5.44 12.69
CA GLY A 112 -16.75 6.49 13.24
C GLY A 112 -16.42 6.83 14.70
N GLU A 113 -16.16 5.81 15.51
CA GLU A 113 -15.69 5.97 16.89
C GLU A 113 -14.31 6.64 16.95
N LEU A 114 -13.43 6.28 16.03
CA LEU A 114 -12.11 6.91 15.93
C LEU A 114 -12.23 8.40 15.61
N GLN A 115 -13.04 8.78 14.61
CA GLN A 115 -13.27 10.20 14.31
C GLN A 115 -13.85 10.98 15.49
N ALA A 116 -14.85 10.41 16.18
CA ALA A 116 -15.45 11.03 17.36
C ALA A 116 -14.41 11.23 18.46
N LEU A 117 -13.59 10.20 18.72
CA LEU A 117 -12.51 10.25 19.70
C LEU A 117 -11.45 11.30 19.34
N LEU A 118 -10.95 11.30 18.10
CA LEU A 118 -9.91 12.24 17.64
C LEU A 118 -10.36 13.70 17.75
N ARG A 119 -11.65 13.99 17.54
CA ARG A 119 -12.22 15.34 17.75
C ARG A 119 -12.30 15.73 19.23
N ALA A 120 -12.53 14.77 20.11
CA ALA A 120 -12.67 15.01 21.54
C ALA A 120 -11.31 15.07 22.28
N LEU A 121 -10.33 14.29 21.84
CA LEU A 121 -9.05 14.07 22.52
C LEU A 121 -8.25 15.35 22.85
N PRO A 122 -8.18 16.39 21.99
CA PRO A 122 -7.49 17.63 22.34
C PRO A 122 -8.03 18.31 23.60
N GLY A 123 -9.32 18.13 23.90
CA GLY A 123 -9.96 18.66 25.10
C GLY A 123 -9.97 17.70 26.30
N ILE A 124 -9.29 16.55 26.20
CA ILE A 124 -9.30 15.47 27.19
C ILE A 124 -7.86 15.05 27.59
N ALA A 125 -6.93 15.04 26.63
CA ALA A 125 -5.56 14.60 26.84
C ALA A 125 -4.78 15.59 27.73
N ALA A 126 -4.27 15.09 28.85
CA ALA A 126 -3.35 15.84 29.71
C ALA A 126 -1.89 15.53 29.33
N PRO A 127 -0.92 16.46 29.56
CA PRO A 127 0.48 16.26 29.19
C PRO A 127 1.13 15.00 29.80
N PHE A 128 0.67 14.60 30.98
CA PHE A 128 1.16 13.44 31.70
C PHE A 128 0.49 12.12 31.30
N CYS A 129 -0.52 12.14 30.43
CA CYS A 129 -1.12 10.93 29.88
C CYS A 129 -0.38 10.54 28.60
N ASP A 130 0.13 9.32 28.54
CA ASP A 130 0.52 8.69 27.28
C ASP A 130 -0.64 7.83 26.79
N LEU A 131 -1.28 8.27 25.70
CA LEU A 131 -2.48 7.66 25.16
C LEU A 131 -2.11 6.84 23.93
N GLU A 132 -2.40 5.55 23.99
CA GLU A 132 -2.35 4.65 22.85
C GLU A 132 -3.79 4.38 22.37
N ILE A 133 -4.02 4.50 21.06
CA ILE A 133 -5.34 4.25 20.45
C ILE A 133 -5.29 2.90 19.74
N MET A 134 -6.09 1.93 20.20
CA MET A 134 -6.21 0.60 19.61
C MET A 134 -7.37 0.55 18.62
N LEU A 135 -7.03 0.22 17.38
CA LEU A 135 -7.92 0.10 16.24
C LEU A 135 -8.59 -1.28 16.18
N TRP A 136 -9.70 -1.37 15.44
CA TRP A 136 -10.54 -2.57 15.28
C TRP A 136 -9.85 -3.77 14.62
N HIS A 137 -8.66 -3.59 14.05
CA HIS A 137 -7.86 -4.63 13.41
C HIS A 137 -6.57 -4.95 14.19
N ASN A 138 -6.57 -4.79 15.52
CA ASN A 138 -5.41 -5.05 16.40
C ASN A 138 -4.14 -4.31 15.97
N ARG A 139 -4.29 -3.02 15.65
CA ARG A 139 -3.15 -2.13 15.49
C ARG A 139 -3.34 -0.91 16.35
N SER A 140 -2.26 -0.26 16.72
CA SER A 140 -2.31 0.92 17.57
C SER A 140 -1.33 1.99 17.14
N PHE A 141 -1.62 3.22 17.55
CA PHE A 141 -0.71 4.36 17.40
C PHE A 141 -0.76 5.24 18.64
N SER A 142 0.31 6.02 18.85
CA SER A 142 0.37 6.98 19.96
C SER A 142 -0.37 8.26 19.59
N TRP A 143 -1.18 8.78 20.52
CA TRP A 143 -1.82 10.09 20.40
C TRP A 143 -0.79 11.22 20.22
N ARG A 144 0.37 11.14 20.88
CA ARG A 144 1.43 12.16 20.72
C ARG A 144 1.92 12.22 19.28
N GLU A 145 2.02 11.07 18.63
CA GLU A 145 2.40 10.98 17.22
C GLU A 145 1.29 11.48 16.29
N TRP A 146 0.02 11.27 16.66
CA TRP A 146 -1.10 11.88 15.95
C TRP A 146 -1.03 13.41 15.93
N MET A 147 -0.59 14.02 17.04
CA MET A 147 -0.54 15.47 17.21
C MET A 147 0.60 16.16 16.45
N THR A 148 1.56 15.42 15.88
CA THR A 148 2.64 16.00 15.09
C THR A 148 2.13 16.61 13.78
N ALA A 149 2.92 17.48 13.15
CA ALA A 149 2.59 18.03 11.83
C ALA A 149 2.81 17.04 10.66
N THR A 150 3.27 15.81 10.92
CA THR A 150 3.57 14.84 9.86
C THR A 150 2.28 14.28 9.25
N SER A 151 2.30 14.01 7.94
CA SER A 151 1.18 13.42 7.20
C SER A 151 1.01 11.91 7.45
N ALA A 152 2.01 11.26 8.03
CA ALA A 152 1.99 9.85 8.43
C ALA A 152 2.40 9.67 9.90
N ILE A 153 1.98 8.54 10.48
CA ILE A 153 2.27 8.12 11.85
C ILE A 153 2.78 6.68 11.85
N LEU A 154 3.58 6.33 12.84
CA LEU A 154 4.00 4.99 13.15
C LEU A 154 2.83 4.20 13.75
N VAL A 155 2.48 3.11 13.09
CA VAL A 155 1.46 2.16 13.53
C VAL A 155 2.15 0.88 13.96
N LYS A 156 1.76 0.38 15.13
CA LYS A 156 2.20 -0.88 15.70
C LYS A 156 1.14 -1.93 15.48
N SER A 157 1.53 -3.11 15.06
CA SER A 157 0.72 -4.32 15.08
C SER A 157 1.41 -5.40 15.91
N ASP A 158 0.77 -6.55 16.07
CA ASP A 158 1.37 -7.69 16.77
C ASP A 158 2.69 -8.16 16.14
N GLN A 159 2.88 -7.94 14.83
CA GLN A 159 3.99 -8.49 14.05
C GLN A 159 4.97 -7.43 13.53
N GLN A 160 4.52 -6.21 13.30
CA GLN A 160 5.31 -5.19 12.59
C GLN A 160 5.02 -3.77 13.06
N VAL A 161 5.96 -2.88 12.71
CA VAL A 161 5.86 -1.43 12.86
C VAL A 161 6.03 -0.81 11.48
N PHE A 162 5.15 0.11 11.09
CA PHE A 162 5.18 0.73 9.77
C PHE A 162 4.57 2.13 9.83
N LEU A 163 4.86 2.97 8.82
CA LEU A 163 4.24 4.29 8.69
C LEU A 163 2.88 4.16 7.98
N LEU A 164 1.85 4.83 8.51
CA LEU A 164 0.52 4.92 7.95
C LEU A 164 0.12 6.40 7.77
N PRO A 165 -0.30 6.84 6.58
CA PRO A 165 -0.88 8.17 6.38
C PRO A 165 -2.08 8.42 7.30
N LYS A 166 -2.12 9.58 7.97
CA LYS A 166 -3.19 9.95 8.93
C LYS A 166 -4.57 9.95 8.27
N CYS A 167 -4.66 10.35 7.00
CA CYS A 167 -5.92 10.36 6.24
C CYS A 167 -6.60 8.99 6.16
N LEU A 168 -5.85 7.88 6.24
CA LEU A 168 -6.42 6.54 6.22
C LEU A 168 -7.15 6.17 7.53
N LEU A 169 -6.88 6.90 8.62
CA LEU A 169 -7.47 6.65 9.94
C LEU A 169 -8.63 7.59 10.26
N THR A 170 -8.61 8.81 9.73
CA THR A 170 -9.72 9.76 9.93
C THR A 170 -10.93 9.44 9.08
N GLY A 171 -10.89 8.46 8.17
CA GLY A 171 -12.00 8.20 7.25
C GLY A 171 -12.30 9.41 6.35
N ASP A 172 -11.36 10.36 6.26
CA ASP A 172 -11.28 11.23 5.11
C ASP A 172 -11.00 10.27 3.95
N LEU A 173 -11.99 10.13 3.05
CA LEU A 173 -11.85 9.39 1.80
C LEU A 173 -10.46 9.72 1.27
N PRO A 174 -9.62 8.74 0.83
CA PRO A 174 -8.28 9.07 0.38
C PRO A 174 -8.42 10.15 -0.67
N ASP A 175 -7.96 11.33 -0.28
CA ASP A 175 -8.12 12.51 -1.09
C ASP A 175 -7.52 12.17 -2.45
N SER A 176 -8.03 12.78 -3.50
CA SER A 176 -7.45 12.75 -4.85
C SER A 176 -5.91 12.71 -4.85
N ALA A 177 -5.26 13.35 -3.86
CA ALA A 177 -3.83 13.30 -3.57
C ALA A 177 -3.27 11.90 -3.24
N ALA A 178 -3.94 11.08 -2.42
CA ALA A 178 -3.52 9.71 -2.11
C ALA A 178 -3.71 8.76 -3.28
N ILE A 179 -4.76 8.96 -4.09
CA ILE A 179 -4.90 8.27 -5.38
C ILE A 179 -3.75 8.64 -6.32
N ALA A 180 -3.44 9.93 -6.43
CA ALA A 180 -2.33 10.41 -7.24
C ALA A 180 -0.97 9.88 -6.79
N ALA A 181 -0.73 9.84 -5.48
CA ALA A 181 0.49 9.28 -4.90
C ALA A 181 0.65 7.79 -5.26
N ALA A 182 -0.42 6.99 -5.11
CA ALA A 182 -0.39 5.57 -5.47
C ALA A 182 -0.12 5.35 -6.97
N ALA A 183 -0.61 6.24 -7.85
CA ALA A 183 -0.30 6.19 -9.28
C ALA A 183 1.16 6.55 -9.56
N GLY A 184 1.70 7.57 -8.89
CA GLY A 184 3.13 7.92 -8.96
C GLY A 184 4.04 6.80 -8.46
N ASP A 185 3.67 6.15 -7.35
CA ASP A 185 4.39 5.00 -6.80
C ASP A 185 4.33 3.81 -7.77
N ALA A 186 3.19 3.55 -8.39
CA ALA A 186 3.07 2.49 -9.39
C ALA A 186 3.98 2.70 -10.62
N LEU A 187 4.12 3.95 -11.09
CA LEU A 187 5.07 4.28 -12.16
C LEU A 187 6.53 4.06 -11.73
N ARG A 188 6.87 4.45 -10.49
CA ARG A 188 8.21 4.26 -9.95
C ARG A 188 8.54 2.78 -9.77
N GLU A 189 7.62 2.01 -9.21
CA GLU A 189 7.77 0.56 -9.03
C GLU A 189 7.88 -0.19 -10.37
N GLU A 190 7.18 0.27 -11.41
CA GLU A 190 7.35 -0.23 -12.77
C GLU A 190 8.76 0.06 -13.27
N LEU A 191 9.27 1.30 -13.14
CA LEU A 191 10.60 1.70 -13.59
C LEU A 191 11.74 0.94 -12.87
N GLU A 192 11.55 0.66 -11.58
CA GLU A 192 12.47 -0.13 -10.77
C GLU A 192 12.55 -1.60 -11.19
N ALA A 193 11.50 -2.14 -11.80
CA ALA A 193 11.40 -3.56 -12.05
C ALA A 193 12.46 -4.00 -13.10
N TYR A 194 13.15 -5.10 -12.85
CA TYR A 194 14.24 -5.57 -13.72
C TYR A 194 14.47 -7.09 -13.57
N PRO A 195 14.77 -7.84 -14.65
CA PRO A 195 14.93 -7.41 -16.05
C PRO A 195 13.61 -7.41 -16.82
N LYS A 196 13.21 -6.24 -17.35
CA LYS A 196 12.00 -6.06 -18.17
C LYS A 196 12.35 -6.05 -19.67
N PRO A 197 11.97 -7.09 -20.45
CA PRO A 197 12.34 -7.24 -21.85
C PRO A 197 12.27 -5.98 -22.74
N GLY A 198 13.44 -5.46 -23.10
CA GLY A 198 13.62 -4.32 -24.03
C GLY A 198 13.11 -2.97 -23.51
N LEU A 199 12.85 -2.86 -22.20
CA LEU A 199 12.31 -1.65 -21.57
C LEU A 199 13.38 -0.92 -20.76
N VAL A 200 13.14 0.36 -20.53
CA VAL A 200 13.99 1.21 -19.69
C VAL A 200 13.88 0.79 -18.23
N SER A 201 15.00 0.84 -17.52
CA SER A 201 15.13 0.64 -16.08
C SER A 201 16.22 1.57 -15.52
N PHE A 202 16.48 1.50 -14.21
CA PHE A 202 17.64 2.19 -13.62
C PHE A 202 19.00 1.61 -14.03
N LEU A 203 19.03 0.40 -14.60
CA LEU A 203 20.26 -0.27 -14.98
C LEU A 203 20.64 -0.05 -16.44
N ASP A 204 19.65 0.02 -17.34
CA ASP A 204 19.85 0.24 -18.77
C ASP A 204 18.62 0.85 -19.46
N ASN A 205 18.81 1.32 -20.70
CA ASN A 205 17.76 1.94 -21.52
C ASN A 205 16.96 0.90 -22.35
N GLY A 206 17.21 -0.40 -22.16
CA GLY A 206 16.63 -1.45 -23.00
C GLY A 206 16.87 -1.20 -24.49
N SER A 207 15.80 -1.29 -25.28
CA SER A 207 15.85 -1.19 -26.75
C SER A 207 15.79 0.24 -27.27
N HIS A 208 16.03 1.23 -26.41
CA HIS A 208 15.84 2.64 -26.74
C HIS A 208 17.17 3.41 -26.70
N GLU A 209 17.36 4.26 -27.70
CA GLU A 209 18.51 5.18 -27.80
C GLU A 209 18.13 6.61 -27.37
N ASP A 210 16.82 6.90 -27.36
CA ASP A 210 16.22 8.22 -27.16
C ASP A 210 15.70 8.44 -25.74
N MET A 211 15.57 7.41 -24.90
CA MET A 211 15.01 7.54 -23.54
C MET A 211 15.84 6.81 -22.49
N THR A 212 15.82 7.35 -21.27
CA THR A 212 16.59 6.87 -20.11
C THR A 212 15.76 6.99 -18.83
N ALA A 213 16.19 6.34 -17.74
CA ALA A 213 15.52 6.46 -16.45
C ALA A 213 15.35 7.91 -15.96
N THR A 214 16.25 8.82 -16.34
CA THR A 214 16.13 10.26 -16.03
C THR A 214 14.88 10.86 -16.67
N HIS A 215 14.61 10.55 -17.94
CA HIS A 215 13.39 11.01 -18.62
C HIS A 215 12.14 10.47 -17.91
N PHE A 216 12.15 9.21 -17.51
CA PHE A 216 11.05 8.61 -16.78
C PHE A 216 10.83 9.29 -15.41
N ASN A 217 11.90 9.54 -14.64
CA ASN A 217 11.82 10.27 -13.37
C ASN A 217 11.27 11.69 -13.54
N ASN A 218 11.70 12.41 -14.59
CA ASN A 218 11.18 13.75 -14.88
C ASN A 218 9.68 13.73 -15.20
N ALA A 219 9.22 12.73 -15.96
CA ALA A 219 7.79 12.52 -16.20
C ALA A 219 7.03 12.21 -14.90
N ILE A 220 7.53 11.26 -14.09
CA ILE A 220 6.91 10.87 -12.82
C ILE A 220 6.80 12.06 -11.85
N ALA A 221 7.73 13.02 -11.90
CA ALA A 221 7.68 14.21 -11.05
C ALA A 221 6.53 15.17 -11.39
N VAL A 222 6.03 15.18 -12.64
CA VAL A 222 5.01 16.15 -13.10
C VAL A 222 3.61 15.56 -13.25
N LEU A 223 3.48 14.24 -13.31
CA LEU A 223 2.21 13.54 -13.52
C LEU A 223 1.24 13.48 -12.31
N PRO A 224 1.68 13.49 -11.03
CA PRO A 224 0.77 13.32 -9.89
C PRO A 224 -0.39 14.31 -9.86
N GLU A 225 -0.16 15.58 -10.24
CA GLU A 225 -1.22 16.59 -10.29
C GLU A 225 -2.33 16.22 -11.29
N PHE A 226 -2.01 15.59 -12.41
CA PHE A 226 -3.02 15.15 -13.37
C PHE A 226 -3.77 13.91 -12.90
N PHE A 227 -3.09 12.98 -12.21
CA PHE A 227 -3.75 11.85 -11.57
C PHE A 227 -4.73 12.31 -10.48
N ARG A 228 -4.39 13.38 -9.76
CA ARG A 228 -5.26 14.04 -8.79
C ARG A 228 -6.51 14.60 -9.47
N GLN A 229 -6.33 15.39 -10.53
CA GLN A 229 -7.45 15.96 -11.31
C GLN A 229 -8.35 14.87 -11.92
N LEU A 230 -7.78 13.77 -12.42
CA LEU A 230 -8.54 12.65 -12.96
C LEU A 230 -9.34 11.93 -11.88
N ALA A 231 -8.78 11.77 -10.67
CA ALA A 231 -9.52 11.28 -9.52
C ALA A 231 -10.69 12.19 -9.14
N GLU A 232 -10.50 13.51 -9.12
CA GLU A 232 -11.56 14.49 -8.84
C GLU A 232 -12.64 14.47 -9.92
N ALA A 233 -12.27 14.43 -11.19
CA ALA A 233 -13.20 14.32 -12.31
C ALA A 233 -14.02 13.02 -12.23
N GLY A 234 -13.35 11.91 -11.90
CA GLY A 234 -13.98 10.63 -11.62
C GLY A 234 -14.95 10.70 -10.44
N ALA A 235 -14.59 11.35 -9.35
CA ALA A 235 -15.51 11.61 -8.24
C ALA A 235 -16.69 12.50 -8.68
N GLY A 236 -16.47 13.45 -9.58
CA GLY A 236 -17.44 14.45 -10.06
C GLY A 236 -18.33 14.04 -11.24
N TRP A 237 -18.44 12.75 -11.58
CA TRP A 237 -19.35 12.31 -12.68
C TRP A 237 -18.94 12.77 -14.08
N ALA A 238 -17.66 13.08 -14.26
CA ALA A 238 -17.11 13.41 -15.58
C ALA A 238 -17.28 12.27 -16.59
N ASP A 239 -17.61 12.64 -17.82
CA ASP A 239 -17.64 11.75 -18.97
C ASP A 239 -16.22 11.45 -19.48
N PHE A 240 -16.12 10.56 -20.47
CA PHE A 240 -14.82 10.18 -21.03
C PHE A 240 -14.12 11.35 -21.74
N ALA A 241 -14.86 12.28 -22.35
CA ALA A 241 -14.28 13.41 -23.06
C ALA A 241 -13.55 14.36 -22.10
N ALA A 242 -14.13 14.63 -20.93
CA ALA A 242 -13.48 15.39 -19.87
C ALA A 242 -12.20 14.70 -19.35
N LEU A 243 -12.24 13.38 -19.11
CA LEU A 243 -11.04 12.63 -18.71
C LEU A 243 -9.96 12.68 -19.80
N GLN A 244 -10.35 12.60 -21.07
CA GLN A 244 -9.43 12.66 -22.21
C GLN A 244 -8.72 14.01 -22.32
N GLN A 245 -9.42 15.13 -22.04
CA GLN A 245 -8.80 16.46 -22.02
C GLN A 245 -7.69 16.56 -20.97
N THR A 246 -7.95 16.09 -19.75
CA THR A 246 -6.92 16.05 -18.69
C THR A 246 -5.77 15.10 -19.06
N GLY A 247 -6.08 13.96 -19.68
CA GLY A 247 -5.06 13.02 -20.18
C GLY A 247 -4.15 13.64 -21.25
N TRP A 248 -4.69 14.43 -22.18
CA TRP A 248 -3.89 15.15 -23.16
C TRP A 248 -3.01 16.23 -22.52
N ALA A 249 -3.54 16.97 -21.53
CA ALA A 249 -2.75 17.94 -20.79
C ALA A 249 -1.59 17.26 -20.03
N ALA A 250 -1.83 16.08 -19.44
CA ALA A 250 -0.81 15.27 -18.80
C ALA A 250 0.26 14.80 -19.79
N GLU A 251 -0.15 14.33 -20.98
CA GLU A 251 0.77 13.93 -22.06
C GLU A 251 1.65 15.10 -22.49
N GLN A 252 1.07 16.28 -22.70
CA GLN A 252 1.84 17.49 -23.05
C GLN A 252 2.82 17.89 -21.95
N LYS A 253 2.42 17.83 -20.68
CA LYS A 253 3.31 18.16 -19.57
C LYS A 253 4.45 17.16 -19.43
N MET A 254 4.17 15.88 -19.63
CA MET A 254 5.17 14.82 -19.69
C MET A 254 6.18 15.09 -20.81
N LEU A 255 5.72 15.36 -22.03
CA LEU A 255 6.60 15.70 -23.17
C LEU A 255 7.46 16.94 -22.88
N GLN A 256 6.91 17.98 -22.24
CA GLN A 256 7.70 19.15 -21.85
C GLN A 256 8.81 18.79 -20.84
N ALA A 257 8.49 17.98 -19.83
CA ALA A 257 9.44 17.57 -18.78
C ALA A 257 10.53 16.62 -19.32
N THR A 258 10.28 15.93 -20.43
CA THR A 258 11.19 14.98 -21.05
C THR A 258 11.86 15.49 -22.33
N GLY A 259 11.70 16.77 -22.68
CA GLY A 259 12.31 17.32 -23.91
C GLY A 259 11.73 16.75 -25.20
N GLY A 260 10.45 16.33 -25.18
CA GLY A 260 9.73 15.77 -26.33
C GLY A 260 9.73 14.24 -26.40
N ILE A 261 10.34 13.56 -25.43
CA ILE A 261 10.46 12.10 -25.41
C ILE A 261 9.22 11.46 -24.78
N ASN A 262 8.58 10.56 -25.51
CA ASN A 262 7.40 9.84 -25.02
C ASN A 262 7.80 8.68 -24.10
N THR A 263 7.60 8.85 -22.78
CA THR A 263 7.96 7.84 -21.76
C THR A 263 6.76 7.04 -21.25
N HIS A 264 5.62 7.70 -21.00
CA HIS A 264 4.52 7.13 -20.21
C HIS A 264 3.13 7.33 -20.85
N ARG A 265 3.02 7.59 -22.15
CA ARG A 265 1.72 7.91 -22.76
C ARG A 265 0.64 6.85 -22.50
N GLY A 266 0.97 5.56 -22.59
CA GLY A 266 0.02 4.48 -22.31
C GLY A 266 -0.30 4.35 -20.81
N ALA A 267 0.71 4.48 -19.94
CA ALA A 267 0.51 4.49 -18.50
C ALA A 267 -0.36 5.69 -18.03
N ILE A 268 -0.19 6.88 -18.61
CA ILE A 268 -1.06 8.04 -18.34
C ILE A 268 -2.52 7.70 -18.63
N PHE A 269 -2.77 7.02 -19.75
CA PHE A 269 -4.12 6.59 -20.11
C PHE A 269 -4.67 5.54 -19.12
N ALA A 270 -3.91 4.47 -18.86
CA ALA A 270 -4.35 3.37 -18.01
C ALA A 270 -4.52 3.80 -16.54
N LEU A 271 -3.48 4.40 -15.94
CA LEU A 271 -3.53 4.90 -14.57
C LEU A 271 -4.51 6.07 -14.44
N GLY A 272 -4.61 6.93 -15.44
CA GLY A 272 -5.58 8.03 -15.42
C GLY A 272 -7.03 7.56 -15.30
N LEU A 273 -7.42 6.54 -16.08
CA LEU A 273 -8.73 5.91 -15.95
C LEU A 273 -8.93 5.23 -14.60
N LEU A 274 -7.88 4.57 -14.07
CA LEU A 274 -7.92 3.94 -12.75
C LEU A 274 -8.03 4.95 -11.61
N CYS A 275 -7.37 6.10 -11.73
CA CYS A 275 -7.53 7.24 -10.80
C CYS A 275 -8.97 7.75 -10.83
N ALA A 276 -9.55 7.95 -12.01
CA ALA A 276 -10.95 8.36 -12.15
C ALA A 276 -11.92 7.32 -11.57
N ALA A 277 -11.68 6.03 -11.83
CA ALA A 277 -12.46 4.94 -11.26
C ALA A 277 -12.36 4.88 -9.74
N ALA A 278 -11.15 5.10 -9.20
CA ALA A 278 -10.93 5.17 -7.76
C ALA A 278 -11.70 6.34 -7.15
N GLY A 279 -11.62 7.54 -7.75
CA GLY A 279 -12.40 8.71 -7.34
C GLY A 279 -13.91 8.45 -7.36
N ARG A 280 -14.43 7.85 -8.45
CA ARG A 280 -15.84 7.40 -8.55
C ARG A 280 -16.20 6.43 -7.42
N LYS A 281 -15.38 5.41 -7.20
CA LYS A 281 -15.59 4.39 -6.16
C LYS A 281 -15.68 5.03 -4.78
N PHE A 282 -14.76 5.95 -4.47
CA PHE A 282 -14.77 6.67 -3.20
C PHE A 282 -16.01 7.54 -3.03
N ALA A 283 -16.35 8.36 -4.03
CA ALA A 283 -17.51 9.25 -3.95
C ALA A 283 -18.85 8.51 -3.80
N THR A 284 -18.95 7.29 -4.33
CA THR A 284 -20.18 6.50 -4.34
C THR A 284 -20.24 5.39 -3.30
N GLY A 285 -19.12 5.04 -2.67
CA GLY A 285 -19.02 3.82 -1.86
C GLY A 285 -19.25 2.53 -2.65
N SER A 286 -19.04 2.55 -3.98
CA SER A 286 -19.37 1.44 -4.87
C SER A 286 -18.63 0.15 -4.46
N PRO A 287 -19.30 -1.02 -4.43
CA PRO A 287 -18.65 -2.30 -4.17
C PRO A 287 -17.84 -2.82 -5.37
N LEU A 288 -18.04 -2.25 -6.56
CA LEU A 288 -17.39 -2.69 -7.79
C LEU A 288 -15.88 -2.51 -7.75
N ARG A 289 -15.15 -3.40 -8.43
CA ARG A 289 -13.72 -3.25 -8.70
C ARG A 289 -13.47 -2.06 -9.62
N LEU A 290 -12.25 -1.50 -9.59
CA LEU A 290 -11.90 -0.34 -10.41
C LEU A 290 -12.10 -0.60 -11.90
N GLY A 291 -11.70 -1.77 -12.40
CA GLY A 291 -11.92 -2.14 -13.79
C GLY A 291 -13.41 -2.24 -14.18
N GLU A 292 -14.26 -2.71 -13.27
CA GLU A 292 -15.71 -2.78 -13.51
C GLU A 292 -16.30 -1.38 -13.65
N ILE A 293 -15.89 -0.45 -12.78
CA ILE A 293 -16.28 0.96 -12.88
C ILE A 293 -15.84 1.56 -14.23
N ILE A 294 -14.63 1.24 -14.70
CA ILE A 294 -14.15 1.76 -15.99
C ILE A 294 -14.99 1.24 -17.14
N ARG A 295 -15.22 -0.08 -17.17
CA ARG A 295 -16.05 -0.74 -18.19
C ARG A 295 -17.44 -0.11 -18.23
N ASP A 296 -18.06 0.05 -17.06
CA ASP A 296 -19.46 0.49 -16.95
C ASP A 296 -19.62 2.00 -17.20
N CYS A 297 -18.66 2.83 -16.77
CA CYS A 297 -18.73 4.29 -16.96
C CYS A 297 -18.18 4.77 -18.30
N TRP A 298 -17.10 4.17 -18.81
CA TRP A 298 -16.34 4.73 -19.95
C TRP A 298 -16.01 3.71 -21.05
N GLY A 299 -16.27 2.41 -20.86
CA GLY A 299 -15.86 1.36 -21.80
C GLY A 299 -16.36 1.56 -23.24
N GLY A 300 -17.62 1.95 -23.41
CA GLY A 300 -18.20 2.27 -24.72
C GLY A 300 -17.49 3.43 -25.41
N ALA A 301 -17.25 4.52 -24.69
CA ALA A 301 -16.57 5.71 -25.20
C ALA A 301 -15.10 5.43 -25.54
N ILE A 302 -14.40 4.62 -24.75
CA ILE A 302 -13.03 4.17 -25.04
C ILE A 302 -12.97 3.44 -26.39
N LEU A 303 -13.92 2.54 -26.67
CA LEU A 303 -13.96 1.78 -27.93
C LEU A 303 -14.27 2.64 -29.16
N GLN A 304 -15.09 3.69 -28.96
CA GLN A 304 -15.44 4.67 -29.99
C GLN A 304 -14.32 5.68 -30.23
N SER A 305 -13.49 5.95 -29.23
CA SER A 305 -12.37 6.86 -29.34
C SER A 305 -11.41 6.48 -30.47
N ARG A 306 -10.86 7.50 -31.12
CA ARG A 306 -9.88 7.37 -32.21
C ARG A 306 -8.74 8.33 -31.93
N ASN A 307 -7.52 7.86 -32.19
CA ASN A 307 -6.32 8.69 -32.15
C ASN A 307 -5.53 8.46 -33.45
N PRO A 308 -6.02 9.05 -34.57
CA PRO A 308 -5.48 8.78 -35.90
C PRO A 308 -3.98 9.05 -35.96
N GLY A 309 -3.23 8.13 -36.57
CA GLY A 309 -1.79 8.29 -36.76
C GLY A 309 -0.92 7.85 -35.57
N SER A 310 -1.52 7.52 -34.42
CA SER A 310 -0.77 6.89 -33.32
C SER A 310 -0.31 5.46 -33.67
N HIS A 311 0.74 4.96 -33.02
CA HIS A 311 1.17 3.57 -33.20
C HIS A 311 0.03 2.57 -32.90
N GLY A 312 -0.81 2.87 -31.89
CA GLY A 312 -1.97 2.05 -31.55
C GLY A 312 -3.03 2.03 -32.66
N ASP A 313 -3.26 3.14 -33.34
CA ASP A 313 -4.18 3.21 -34.50
C ASP A 313 -3.66 2.42 -35.71
N GLN A 314 -2.35 2.47 -35.96
CA GLN A 314 -1.71 1.68 -37.01
C GLN A 314 -1.81 0.18 -36.71
N VAL A 315 -1.51 -0.23 -35.47
CA VAL A 315 -1.62 -1.63 -35.03
C VAL A 315 -3.06 -2.12 -35.06
N LEU A 316 -4.03 -1.28 -34.69
CA LEU A 316 -5.44 -1.63 -34.79
C LEU A 316 -5.86 -1.90 -36.24
N ARG A 317 -5.43 -1.05 -37.19
CA ARG A 317 -5.73 -1.24 -38.61
C ARG A 317 -5.05 -2.46 -39.21
N GLN A 318 -3.80 -2.73 -38.82
CA GLN A 318 -3.01 -3.82 -39.40
C GLN A 318 -3.31 -5.18 -38.77
N PHE A 319 -3.54 -5.24 -37.46
CA PHE A 319 -3.62 -6.50 -36.70
C PHE A 319 -4.95 -6.69 -35.96
N GLY A 320 -5.86 -5.71 -35.95
CA GLY A 320 -7.12 -5.79 -35.21
C GLY A 320 -6.97 -5.73 -33.69
N VAL A 321 -5.78 -5.38 -33.19
CA VAL A 321 -5.45 -5.37 -31.75
C VAL A 321 -5.54 -3.96 -31.18
N ARG A 322 -6.25 -3.80 -30.06
CA ARG A 322 -6.40 -2.51 -29.35
C ARG A 322 -5.43 -2.31 -28.17
N GLY A 323 -4.73 -3.36 -27.73
CA GLY A 323 -3.80 -3.31 -26.60
C GLY A 323 -4.44 -2.76 -25.31
N ALA A 324 -3.74 -1.85 -24.63
CA ALA A 324 -4.17 -1.26 -23.36
C ALA A 324 -5.55 -0.59 -23.41
N ALA A 325 -5.94 0.00 -24.54
CA ALA A 325 -7.28 0.58 -24.70
C ALA A 325 -8.39 -0.50 -24.71
N GLY A 326 -8.11 -1.65 -25.30
CA GLY A 326 -9.01 -2.80 -25.27
C GLY A 326 -9.12 -3.39 -23.85
N GLU A 327 -7.99 -3.55 -23.17
CA GLU A 327 -7.96 -3.99 -21.77
C GLU A 327 -8.76 -3.03 -20.87
N ALA A 328 -8.51 -1.73 -20.96
CA ALA A 328 -9.22 -0.73 -20.16
C ALA A 328 -10.73 -0.75 -20.41
N ALA A 329 -11.16 -0.79 -21.68
CA ALA A 329 -12.58 -0.86 -22.02
C ALA A 329 -13.28 -2.12 -21.50
N ALA A 330 -12.56 -3.24 -21.40
CA ALA A 330 -13.05 -4.49 -20.84
C ALA A 330 -12.93 -4.57 -19.31
N GLY A 331 -12.35 -3.56 -18.66
CA GLY A 331 -12.14 -3.53 -17.21
C GLY A 331 -10.91 -4.30 -16.73
N PHE A 332 -9.83 -4.27 -17.51
CA PHE A 332 -8.51 -4.86 -17.22
C PHE A 332 -8.53 -6.36 -16.87
N PRO A 333 -9.18 -7.23 -17.66
CA PRO A 333 -9.27 -8.66 -17.35
C PRO A 333 -7.90 -9.33 -17.21
N ALA A 334 -6.89 -8.96 -18.01
CA ALA A 334 -5.56 -9.53 -17.90
C ALA A 334 -4.87 -9.13 -16.57
N VAL A 335 -5.07 -7.90 -16.12
CA VAL A 335 -4.52 -7.44 -14.84
C VAL A 335 -5.12 -8.25 -13.68
N TYR A 336 -6.45 -8.36 -13.63
CA TYR A 336 -7.12 -9.09 -12.54
C TYR A 336 -6.85 -10.59 -12.55
N ARG A 337 -6.76 -11.21 -13.73
CA ARG A 337 -6.63 -12.68 -13.85
C ARG A 337 -5.19 -13.17 -13.82
N LEU A 338 -4.25 -12.36 -14.31
CA LEU A 338 -2.86 -12.78 -14.50
C LEU A 338 -1.90 -12.02 -13.58
N ALA A 339 -1.94 -10.69 -13.63
CA ALA A 339 -0.94 -9.86 -12.95
C ALA A 339 -1.13 -9.82 -11.43
N LEU A 340 -2.36 -9.60 -10.93
CA LEU A 340 -2.61 -9.52 -9.49
C LEU A 340 -2.28 -10.82 -8.74
N PRO A 341 -2.70 -12.02 -9.19
CA PRO A 341 -2.28 -13.27 -8.54
C PRO A 341 -0.76 -13.44 -8.55
N ALA A 342 -0.10 -13.08 -9.65
CA ALA A 342 1.36 -13.16 -9.76
C ALA A 342 2.09 -12.20 -8.80
N LEU A 343 1.61 -10.96 -8.64
CA LEU A 343 2.16 -9.98 -7.68
C LEU A 343 2.03 -10.44 -6.22
N CYS A 344 1.07 -11.32 -5.91
CA CYS A 344 0.89 -11.88 -4.57
C CYS A 344 1.58 -13.24 -4.37
N SER A 345 2.16 -13.82 -5.43
CA SER A 345 2.64 -15.20 -5.41
C SER A 345 4.04 -15.37 -4.81
N LEU A 346 4.83 -14.29 -4.72
CA LEU A 346 6.23 -14.33 -4.31
C LEU A 346 6.53 -13.26 -3.25
N PRO A 347 7.37 -13.57 -2.25
CA PRO A 347 7.68 -12.64 -1.15
C PRO A 347 8.64 -11.52 -1.57
N GLU A 348 9.54 -11.78 -2.53
CA GLU A 348 10.47 -10.77 -3.03
C GLU A 348 9.78 -9.90 -4.09
N ARG A 349 9.82 -8.58 -3.90
CA ARG A 349 8.99 -7.62 -4.63
C ARG A 349 9.32 -7.54 -6.11
N ASN A 350 10.61 -7.60 -6.48
CA ASN A 350 11.01 -7.56 -7.87
C ASN A 350 10.68 -8.88 -8.59
N ALA A 351 10.89 -10.03 -7.96
CA ALA A 351 10.49 -11.34 -8.48
C ALA A 351 8.97 -11.39 -8.70
N ALA A 352 8.16 -10.88 -7.77
CA ALA A 352 6.71 -10.77 -7.95
C ALA A 352 6.34 -9.88 -9.16
N ARG A 353 7.01 -8.73 -9.33
CA ARG A 353 6.85 -7.84 -10.49
C ARG A 353 7.21 -8.56 -11.80
N MET A 354 8.31 -9.30 -11.84
CA MET A 354 8.72 -10.07 -13.02
C MET A 354 7.78 -11.24 -13.32
N GLN A 355 7.28 -11.93 -12.29
CA GLN A 355 6.27 -12.97 -12.45
C GLN A 355 5.01 -12.40 -13.11
N ALA A 356 4.54 -11.23 -12.65
CA ALA A 356 3.38 -10.55 -13.22
C ALA A 356 3.65 -10.06 -14.64
N PHE A 357 4.83 -9.48 -14.89
CA PHE A 357 5.26 -9.02 -16.20
C PHE A 357 5.24 -10.15 -17.23
N PHE A 358 5.87 -11.29 -16.94
CA PHE A 358 5.90 -12.42 -17.87
C PHE A 358 4.53 -13.08 -18.03
N ALA A 359 3.67 -13.09 -17.00
CA ALA A 359 2.29 -13.57 -17.13
C ALA A 359 1.49 -12.72 -18.13
N LEU A 360 1.66 -11.39 -18.09
CA LEU A 360 1.07 -10.48 -19.06
C LEU A 360 1.68 -10.66 -20.46
N LEU A 361 3.02 -10.68 -20.57
CA LEU A 361 3.75 -10.81 -21.84
C LEU A 361 3.38 -12.08 -22.60
N GLY A 362 3.11 -13.18 -21.89
CA GLY A 362 2.73 -14.45 -22.49
C GLY A 362 1.33 -14.50 -23.11
N THR A 363 0.45 -13.54 -22.77
CA THR A 363 -0.99 -13.61 -23.09
C THR A 363 -1.51 -12.37 -23.80
N VAL A 364 -1.03 -11.19 -23.43
CA VAL A 364 -1.55 -9.90 -23.92
C VAL A 364 -0.79 -9.48 -25.18
N ASN A 365 -1.53 -9.13 -26.24
CA ASN A 365 -0.95 -8.55 -27.45
C ASN A 365 -0.54 -7.10 -27.21
N ASP A 366 0.77 -6.88 -27.04
CA ASP A 366 1.37 -5.57 -26.86
C ASP A 366 1.45 -4.79 -28.18
N THR A 367 0.88 -3.60 -28.22
CA THR A 367 0.85 -2.76 -29.43
C THR A 367 2.22 -2.16 -29.77
N THR A 368 3.06 -1.84 -28.77
CA THR A 368 4.42 -1.35 -28.99
C THR A 368 5.29 -2.43 -29.62
N LEU A 369 5.15 -3.67 -29.16
CA LEU A 369 5.86 -4.83 -29.68
C LEU A 369 5.37 -5.17 -31.09
N LEU A 370 4.07 -5.19 -31.33
CA LEU A 370 3.52 -5.42 -32.67
C LEU A 370 3.99 -4.34 -33.65
N HIS A 371 4.08 -3.08 -33.22
CA HIS A 371 4.58 -2.00 -34.05
C HIS A 371 6.08 -2.15 -34.39
N ARG A 372 6.92 -2.53 -33.42
CA ARG A 372 8.39 -2.63 -33.61
C ARG A 372 8.87 -3.96 -34.18
N GLY A 373 8.21 -5.05 -33.81
CA GLY A 373 8.62 -6.43 -34.10
C GLY A 373 7.60 -7.26 -34.86
N GLY A 374 6.42 -6.71 -35.16
CA GLY A 374 5.36 -7.44 -35.87
C GLY A 374 4.93 -8.73 -35.16
N THR A 375 4.42 -9.68 -35.93
CA THR A 375 4.01 -10.99 -35.41
C THR A 375 5.20 -11.83 -34.96
N GLU A 376 6.39 -11.63 -35.53
CA GLU A 376 7.62 -12.33 -35.11
C GLU A 376 7.99 -11.99 -33.66
N GLY A 377 8.08 -10.70 -33.34
CA GLY A 377 8.37 -10.24 -31.99
C GLY A 377 7.31 -10.68 -30.99
N ARG A 378 6.02 -10.60 -31.36
CA ARG A 378 4.90 -11.12 -30.56
C ARG A 378 5.05 -12.62 -30.27
N ASP A 379 5.28 -13.43 -31.30
CA ASP A 379 5.34 -14.89 -31.16
C ASP A 379 6.57 -15.33 -30.37
N PHE A 380 7.69 -14.63 -30.55
CA PHE A 380 8.87 -14.81 -29.71
C PHE A 380 8.56 -14.50 -28.25
N ALA A 381 7.98 -13.33 -27.97
CA ALA A 381 7.66 -12.89 -26.61
C ALA A 381 6.72 -13.86 -25.89
N ALA A 382 5.67 -14.32 -26.58
CA ALA A 382 4.71 -15.28 -26.04
C ALA A 382 5.38 -16.62 -25.68
N ARG A 383 6.22 -17.16 -26.57
CA ARG A 383 6.99 -18.39 -26.31
C ARG A 383 7.98 -18.22 -25.16
N ALA A 384 8.78 -17.15 -25.18
CA ALA A 384 9.78 -16.88 -24.15
C ALA A 384 9.14 -16.71 -22.76
N ALA A 385 8.02 -16.01 -22.67
CA ALA A 385 7.26 -15.86 -21.44
C ALA A 385 6.67 -17.19 -20.95
N ALA A 386 6.07 -17.97 -21.85
CA ALA A 386 5.51 -19.28 -21.51
C ALA A 386 6.61 -20.24 -20.99
N ASP A 387 7.78 -20.24 -21.62
CA ASP A 387 8.92 -21.06 -21.21
C ASP A 387 9.51 -20.60 -19.87
N PHE A 388 9.64 -19.28 -19.65
CA PHE A 388 10.04 -18.71 -18.37
C PHE A 388 9.10 -19.19 -17.24
N LEU A 389 7.79 -19.01 -17.42
CA LEU A 389 6.79 -19.39 -16.42
C LEU A 389 6.75 -20.91 -16.18
N ARG A 390 6.78 -21.73 -17.24
CA ARG A 390 6.77 -23.21 -17.14
C ARG A 390 8.00 -23.75 -16.42
N SER A 391 9.14 -23.06 -16.51
CA SER A 391 10.38 -23.45 -15.83
C SER A 391 10.41 -23.12 -14.33
N GLY A 392 9.35 -22.51 -13.79
CA GLY A 392 9.25 -22.07 -12.38
C GLY A 392 9.22 -20.55 -12.20
N GLY A 393 9.21 -19.78 -13.29
CA GLY A 393 9.04 -18.33 -13.27
C GLY A 393 10.08 -17.59 -12.43
N ALA A 394 9.66 -16.54 -11.73
CA ALA A 394 10.53 -15.81 -10.81
C ALA A 394 10.69 -16.48 -9.43
N GLY A 395 10.07 -17.65 -9.21
CA GLY A 395 10.20 -18.43 -7.97
C GLY A 395 11.39 -19.38 -7.94
N ARG A 396 12.02 -19.67 -9.09
CA ARG A 396 13.18 -20.57 -9.20
C ARG A 396 14.50 -19.86 -8.95
N SER A 397 15.53 -20.59 -8.53
CA SER A 397 16.91 -20.06 -8.58
C SER A 397 17.35 -19.77 -10.03
N GLY A 398 18.09 -18.68 -10.20
CA GLY A 398 18.61 -18.27 -11.52
C GLY A 398 17.58 -17.60 -12.44
N TRP A 399 16.36 -17.32 -11.99
CA TRP A 399 15.31 -16.67 -12.79
C TRP A 399 15.80 -15.34 -13.41
N ALA A 400 16.57 -14.55 -12.66
CA ALA A 400 17.05 -13.23 -13.10
C ALA A 400 17.99 -13.34 -14.31
N ALA A 401 18.84 -14.37 -14.37
CA ALA A 401 19.72 -14.59 -15.52
C ALA A 401 18.92 -14.97 -16.78
N GLN A 402 17.89 -15.80 -16.64
CA GLN A 402 17.01 -16.13 -17.77
C GLN A 402 16.22 -14.90 -18.25
N ALA A 403 15.64 -14.13 -17.33
CA ALA A 403 14.93 -12.90 -17.67
C ALA A 403 15.88 -11.89 -18.35
N ALA A 404 17.13 -11.79 -17.90
CA ALA A 404 18.14 -10.93 -18.49
C ALA A 404 18.53 -11.40 -19.91
N ALA A 405 18.59 -12.71 -20.18
CA ALA A 405 18.82 -13.22 -21.52
C ALA A 405 17.67 -12.88 -22.50
N ILE A 406 16.42 -12.98 -22.03
CA ILE A 406 15.25 -12.55 -22.81
C ILE A 406 15.31 -11.03 -23.06
N HIS A 407 15.68 -10.25 -22.04
CA HIS A 407 15.89 -8.81 -22.14
C HIS A 407 16.92 -8.43 -23.19
N GLN A 408 18.10 -9.06 -23.18
CA GLN A 408 19.14 -8.81 -24.18
C GLN A 408 18.69 -9.20 -25.59
N THR A 409 17.87 -10.25 -25.72
CA THR A 409 17.29 -10.61 -27.02
C THR A 409 16.39 -9.49 -27.56
N PHE A 410 15.54 -8.91 -26.70
CA PHE A 410 14.72 -7.76 -27.10
C PHE A 410 15.59 -6.56 -27.52
N ILE A 411 16.67 -6.28 -26.80
CA ILE A 411 17.62 -5.19 -27.13
C ILE A 411 18.23 -5.42 -28.52
N ASN A 412 18.76 -6.62 -28.78
CA ASN A 412 19.40 -6.96 -30.04
C ASN A 412 18.46 -6.82 -31.25
N HIS A 413 17.18 -7.14 -31.06
CA HIS A 413 16.14 -6.99 -32.09
C HIS A 413 15.48 -5.61 -32.09
N ARG A 414 15.86 -4.70 -31.19
CA ARG A 414 15.22 -3.39 -30.97
C ARG A 414 13.72 -3.51 -30.72
N TRP A 415 13.28 -4.55 -30.02
CA TRP A 415 11.89 -4.76 -29.60
C TRP A 415 11.63 -4.18 -28.22
N SER A 416 10.43 -3.67 -27.99
CA SER A 416 10.02 -3.17 -26.67
C SER A 416 8.53 -3.46 -26.46
N CYS A 417 8.12 -3.65 -25.21
CA CYS A 417 6.75 -4.04 -24.84
C CYS A 417 6.16 -3.05 -23.82
N GLY A 418 6.03 -1.79 -24.25
CA GLY A 418 5.55 -0.70 -23.40
C GLY A 418 4.12 -0.86 -22.90
N GLY A 419 3.23 -1.51 -23.66
CA GLY A 419 1.86 -1.79 -23.19
C GLY A 419 1.82 -2.80 -22.05
N ILE A 420 2.74 -3.78 -22.00
CA ILE A 420 2.90 -4.69 -20.86
C ILE A 420 3.40 -3.92 -19.63
N ALA A 421 4.35 -2.99 -19.80
CA ALA A 421 4.79 -2.08 -18.74
C ALA A 421 3.63 -1.25 -18.18
N ASP A 422 2.81 -0.64 -19.05
CA ASP A 422 1.63 0.13 -18.65
C ASP A 422 0.65 -0.73 -17.83
N LEU A 423 0.44 -1.99 -18.22
CA LEU A 423 -0.42 -2.93 -17.50
C LEU A 423 0.19 -3.42 -16.18
N LEU A 424 1.53 -3.53 -16.09
CA LEU A 424 2.21 -3.81 -14.82
C LEU A 424 2.00 -2.65 -13.83
N ALA A 425 2.16 -1.40 -14.28
CA ALA A 425 1.86 -0.23 -13.47
C ALA A 425 0.39 -0.21 -13.03
N ALA A 426 -0.55 -0.52 -13.93
CA ALA A 426 -1.96 -0.67 -13.60
C ALA A 426 -2.20 -1.76 -12.53
N ALA A 427 -1.51 -2.90 -12.61
CA ALA A 427 -1.61 -3.98 -11.63
C ALA A 427 -1.11 -3.56 -10.24
N ILE A 428 0.03 -2.86 -10.18
CA ILE A 428 0.60 -2.34 -8.93
C ILE A 428 -0.38 -1.34 -8.29
N PHE A 429 -0.91 -0.42 -9.10
CA PHE A 429 -1.91 0.54 -8.63
C PHE A 429 -3.18 -0.14 -8.10
N ILE A 430 -3.76 -1.07 -8.86
CA ILE A 430 -4.96 -1.80 -8.44
C ILE A 430 -4.69 -2.58 -7.15
N GLN A 431 -3.54 -3.27 -7.02
CA GLN A 431 -3.18 -3.98 -5.80
C GLN A 431 -3.13 -3.02 -4.60
N ALA A 432 -2.45 -1.88 -4.74
CA ALA A 432 -2.29 -0.90 -3.68
C ALA A 432 -3.61 -0.24 -3.28
N MET A 433 -4.49 0.01 -4.26
CA MET A 433 -5.75 0.69 -4.04
C MET A 433 -6.83 -0.28 -3.56
N GLU A 434 -7.13 -1.36 -4.29
CA GLU A 434 -8.14 -2.36 -3.90
C GLU A 434 -7.81 -3.06 -2.59
N GLY A 435 -6.53 -3.27 -2.26
CA GLY A 435 -6.12 -3.76 -0.95
C GLY A 435 -6.56 -2.86 0.22
N LYS A 436 -6.80 -1.57 -0.01
CA LYS A 436 -7.31 -0.62 1.01
C LYS A 436 -8.83 -0.72 1.22
N TRP A 437 -9.59 -1.19 0.23
CA TRP A 437 -11.05 -1.37 0.34
C TRP A 437 -11.48 -2.80 0.70
N GLN A 438 -10.55 -3.74 0.76
CA GLN A 438 -10.82 -5.09 1.28
C GLN A 438 -10.78 -5.15 2.83
N VAL A 439 -10.88 -3.98 3.51
CA VAL A 439 -10.85 -3.82 4.97
C VAL A 439 -12.25 -3.87 5.57
#